data_AF-A0A6B3FFK7-F1
#
_entry.id   AF-A0A6B3FFK7-F1
#
_cell.length_a   1.000
_cell.length_b   1.000
_cell.length_c   1.000
_cell.angle_alpha   90.00
_cell.angle_beta   90.00
_cell.angle_gamma   90.00
#
_symmetry.space_group_name_H-M   'P 1'
#
loop_
_entity.id
_entity.type
_entity.pdbx_description
1 polymer ?
#
loop_
_entity_poly.entity_id
_entity_poly.type
_entity_poly.pdbx_seq_one_letter_code
_entity_poly.pdbx_strand_id
1 'polypeptide(L)'
;LSLAQAWWGDRDSATGVAQAYAHTDDGTLSEDERFVHTGRAGVGQTVSSCEVSEHPEQDLYIVVETRDTGIDDPEAIEELLTAYTKAVEGSAACREPAAGS
;
A
#
# COMPACT_ATOMS: atom_id res chain seq x y z
N LEU A 1 -3.49 10.72 11.30
CA LEU A 1 -2.94 9.85 10.24
C LEU A 1 -2.71 8.43 10.78
N SER A 2 -3.06 7.42 10.00
CA SER A 2 -2.81 5.99 10.23
C SER A 2 -1.98 5.45 9.06
N LEU A 3 -0.97 4.63 9.36
CA LEU A 3 -0.15 3.92 8.38
C LEU A 3 -0.10 2.45 8.78
N ALA A 4 -0.32 1.55 7.82
CA ALA A 4 -0.22 0.11 8.03
C ALA A 4 0.46 -0.57 6.85
N GLN A 5 0.99 -1.77 7.12
CA GLN A 5 1.54 -2.67 6.11
C GLN A 5 0.87 -4.04 6.30
N ALA A 6 0.51 -4.70 5.20
CA ALA A 6 -0.13 -6.00 5.24
C ALA A 6 0.28 -6.86 4.05
N TRP A 7 0.54 -8.14 4.30
CA TRP A 7 0.82 -9.14 3.28
C TRP A 7 -0.49 -9.78 2.82
N TRP A 8 -0.75 -9.76 1.51
CA TRP A 8 -1.94 -10.32 0.89
C TRP A 8 -1.55 -11.35 -0.17
N GLY A 9 -2.40 -12.35 -0.39
CA GLY A 9 -2.07 -13.48 -1.25
C GLY A 9 -1.85 -13.10 -2.71
N ASP A 10 -1.04 -13.92 -3.39
CA ASP A 10 -0.74 -13.81 -4.82
C ASP A 10 -2.05 -13.79 -5.65
N ARG A 11 -2.31 -12.64 -6.31
CA ARG A 11 -3.51 -12.25 -7.10
C ARG A 11 -4.59 -11.41 -6.43
N ASP A 12 -4.48 -11.06 -5.15
CA ASP A 12 -5.31 -9.96 -4.65
C ASP A 12 -4.82 -8.67 -5.32
N SER A 13 -5.69 -7.98 -6.06
CA SER A 13 -5.36 -6.70 -6.69
C SER A 13 -5.45 -5.56 -5.67
N ALA A 14 -4.82 -4.41 -5.95
CA ALA A 14 -4.98 -3.21 -5.12
C ALA A 14 -6.46 -2.86 -4.86
N THR A 15 -7.33 -3.03 -5.87
CA THR A 15 -8.78 -2.89 -5.73
C THR A 15 -9.41 -3.92 -4.80
N GLY A 16 -9.00 -5.19 -4.88
CA GLY A 16 -9.48 -6.24 -3.99
C GLY A 16 -9.09 -5.99 -2.54
N VAL A 17 -7.82 -5.64 -2.31
CA VAL A 17 -7.30 -5.31 -0.97
C VAL A 17 -7.96 -4.06 -0.41
N ALA A 18 -8.20 -3.04 -1.24
CA ALA A 18 -8.87 -1.81 -0.83
C ALA A 18 -10.26 -2.05 -0.22
N GLN A 19 -10.99 -3.08 -0.64
CA GLN A 19 -12.30 -3.42 -0.05
C GLN A 19 -12.23 -3.86 1.42
N ALA A 20 -11.05 -4.21 1.93
CA ALA A 20 -10.86 -4.63 3.32
C ALA A 20 -10.58 -3.47 4.29
N TYR A 21 -10.37 -2.25 3.77
CA TYR A 21 -10.00 -1.08 4.57
C TYR A 21 -11.12 -0.04 4.59
N ALA A 22 -11.15 0.77 5.64
CA ALA A 22 -12.14 1.83 5.76
C ALA A 22 -11.80 2.99 4.82
N HIS A 23 -12.84 3.63 4.28
CA HIS A 23 -12.72 4.88 3.50
C HIS A 23 -11.96 4.74 2.17
N THR A 24 -11.79 3.51 1.69
CA THR A 24 -11.21 3.16 0.39
C THR A 24 -12.27 2.73 -0.62
N ASP A 25 -13.54 2.64 -0.20
CA ASP A 25 -14.71 2.44 -1.06
C ASP A 25 -14.76 3.54 -2.14
N ASP A 26 -15.17 3.16 -3.35
CA ASP A 26 -15.26 4.06 -4.52
C ASP A 26 -13.95 4.83 -4.86
N GLY A 27 -12.80 4.30 -4.44
CA GLY A 27 -11.49 4.89 -4.72
C GLY A 27 -11.10 4.89 -6.20
N THR A 28 -10.30 5.89 -6.57
CA THR A 28 -9.67 5.99 -7.89
C THR A 28 -8.53 4.97 -7.98
N LEU A 29 -8.53 4.18 -9.05
CA LEU A 29 -7.44 3.28 -9.40
C LEU A 29 -6.40 4.05 -10.24
N SER A 30 -5.12 3.93 -9.88
CA SER A 30 -4.01 4.50 -10.65
C SER A 30 -3.85 3.82 -12.01
N GLU A 31 -3.17 4.49 -12.95
CA GLU A 31 -2.92 3.95 -14.29
C GLU A 31 -2.07 2.66 -14.29
N ASP A 32 -1.19 2.51 -13.31
CA ASP A 32 -0.36 1.31 -13.12
C ASP A 32 -1.07 0.21 -12.30
N GLU A 33 -2.34 0.44 -11.93
CA GLU A 33 -3.22 -0.47 -11.18
C GLU A 33 -2.71 -0.86 -9.78
N ARG A 34 -1.63 -0.23 -9.30
CA ARG A 34 -1.01 -0.54 -8.00
C ARG A 34 -1.59 0.27 -6.85
N PHE A 35 -2.32 1.34 -7.13
CA PHE A 35 -2.81 2.25 -6.09
C PHE A 35 -4.30 2.45 -6.22
N VAL A 36 -5.01 2.35 -5.10
CA VAL A 36 -6.39 2.78 -4.96
C VAL A 36 -6.45 3.84 -3.89
N HIS A 37 -7.03 5.00 -4.18
CA HIS A 37 -7.09 6.10 -3.23
C HIS A 37 -8.39 6.89 -3.32
N THR A 38 -8.79 7.43 -2.18
CA THR A 38 -9.84 8.44 -2.00
C THR A 38 -9.20 9.70 -1.42
N GLY A 39 -10.00 10.73 -1.10
CA GLY A 39 -9.49 11.86 -0.34
C GLY A 39 -9.18 11.57 1.13
N ARG A 40 -9.46 10.36 1.62
CA ARG A 40 -9.28 10.01 3.03
C ARG A 40 -8.35 8.83 3.27
N ALA A 41 -8.27 7.89 2.33
CA ALA A 41 -7.48 6.70 2.50
C ALA A 41 -6.98 6.18 1.17
N GLY A 42 -5.99 5.28 1.23
CA GLY A 42 -5.55 4.57 0.04
C GLY A 42 -4.73 3.34 0.37
N VAL A 43 -4.70 2.44 -0.61
CA VAL A 43 -3.97 1.18 -0.61
C VAL A 43 -3.00 1.18 -1.78
N GLY A 44 -1.74 0.86 -1.52
CA GLY A 44 -0.69 0.78 -2.52
C GLY A 44 0.01 -0.57 -2.48
N GLN A 45 0.14 -1.22 -3.63
CA GLN A 45 0.92 -2.44 -3.82
C GLN A 45 2.39 -2.08 -4.08
N THR A 46 3.32 -2.72 -3.36
CA THR A 46 4.75 -2.60 -3.69
C THR A 46 5.07 -3.25 -5.03
N VAL A 47 6.20 -2.88 -5.64
CA VAL A 47 6.72 -3.58 -6.84
C VAL A 47 6.86 -5.09 -6.59
N SER A 48 6.69 -5.88 -7.66
CA SER A 48 6.78 -7.35 -7.62
C SER A 48 8.14 -7.90 -7.16
N SER A 49 9.20 -7.08 -7.14
CA SER A 49 10.50 -7.47 -6.57
C SER A 49 10.57 -7.33 -5.05
N CYS A 50 9.50 -6.85 -4.39
CA CYS A 50 9.38 -6.84 -2.94
C CYS A 50 8.95 -8.23 -2.45
N GLU A 51 9.89 -9.16 -2.45
CA GLU A 51 9.68 -10.54 -2.02
C GLU A 51 10.55 -10.82 -0.79
N VAL A 52 10.00 -11.51 0.20
CA VAL A 52 10.75 -11.96 1.38
C VAL A 52 10.42 -13.43 1.68
N SER A 53 11.40 -14.19 2.15
CA SER A 53 11.22 -15.63 2.42
C SER A 53 10.12 -15.96 3.44
N GLU A 54 9.74 -15.02 4.30
CA GLU A 54 8.63 -15.19 5.26
C GLU A 54 7.25 -15.16 4.57
N HIS A 55 7.15 -14.52 3.39
CA HIS A 55 5.92 -14.26 2.65
C HIS A 55 6.08 -14.61 1.14
N PRO A 56 6.40 -15.86 0.79
CA PRO A 56 6.83 -16.23 -0.57
C PRO A 56 5.71 -16.24 -1.64
N GLU A 57 4.44 -16.17 -1.23
CA GLU A 57 3.27 -16.18 -2.12
C GLU A 57 2.35 -14.99 -1.80
N GLN A 58 2.92 -13.89 -1.30
CA GLN A 58 2.18 -12.73 -0.89
C GLN A 58 2.88 -11.44 -1.33
N ASP A 59 2.09 -10.45 -1.71
CA ASP A 59 2.55 -9.09 -1.99
C ASP A 59 2.38 -8.21 -0.75
N LEU A 60 3.30 -7.26 -0.59
CA LEU A 60 3.20 -6.25 0.47
C LEU A 60 2.33 -5.07 0.03
N TYR A 61 1.34 -4.77 0.84
CA TYR A 61 0.44 -3.64 0.67
C TYR A 61 0.65 -2.59 1.76
N ILE A 62 0.55 -1.33 1.36
CA ILE A 62 0.65 -0.15 2.21
C ILE A 62 -0.72 0.48 2.31
N VAL A 63 -1.14 0.83 3.52
CA VAL A 63 -2.41 1.51 3.75
C VAL A 63 -2.15 2.83 4.45
N VAL A 64 -2.73 3.89 3.89
CA VAL A 64 -2.74 5.24 4.45
C VAL A 64 -4.19 5.62 4.74
N GLU A 65 -4.48 6.17 5.92
CA GLU A 65 -5.83 6.61 6.28
C GLU A 65 -5.79 7.86 7.17
N THR A 66 -6.63 8.84 6.88
CA THR A 66 -6.84 10.02 7.73
C THR A 66 -7.96 9.75 8.75
N ARG A 67 -7.60 9.87 10.03
CA ARG A 67 -8.53 9.66 11.15
C ARG A 67 -9.41 10.86 11.46
N ASP A 68 -9.01 12.05 10.98
CA ASP A 68 -9.72 13.29 11.27
C ASP A 68 -10.89 13.48 10.30
N THR A 69 -12.04 13.87 10.86
CA THR A 69 -13.20 14.28 10.07
C THR A 69 -12.95 15.68 9.51
N GLY A 70 -12.97 15.82 8.18
CA GLY A 70 -12.78 17.10 7.49
C GLY A 70 -11.50 17.20 6.63
N ILE A 71 -10.68 16.15 6.62
CA ILE A 71 -9.67 15.96 5.57
C ILE A 71 -10.32 15.12 4.46
N ASP A 72 -10.32 15.67 3.25
CA ASP A 72 -10.78 15.03 2.01
C ASP A 72 -9.96 15.63 0.86
N ASP A 73 -8.75 15.09 0.67
CA ASP A 73 -7.76 15.60 -0.28
C ASP A 73 -7.14 14.43 -1.07
N PRO A 74 -7.74 14.06 -2.22
CA PRO A 74 -7.33 12.88 -2.97
C PRO A 74 -5.91 12.99 -3.54
N GLU A 75 -5.48 14.20 -3.90
CA GLU A 75 -4.13 14.45 -4.43
C GLU A 75 -3.08 14.27 -3.33
N ALA A 76 -3.33 14.82 -2.13
CA ALA A 76 -2.42 14.65 -1.01
C ALA A 76 -2.33 13.19 -0.52
N ILE A 77 -3.45 12.45 -0.53
CA ILE A 77 -3.44 11.02 -0.18
C ILE A 77 -2.68 10.21 -1.22
N GLU A 78 -2.89 10.47 -2.51
CA GLU A 78 -2.17 9.81 -3.61
C GLU A 78 -0.66 10.03 -3.50
N GLU A 79 -0.25 11.29 -3.31
CA GLU A 79 1.16 11.65 -3.19
C GLU A 79 1.81 10.97 -1.98
N LEU A 80 1.15 11.04 -0.81
CA LEU A 80 1.64 10.42 0.42
C LEU A 80 1.73 8.90 0.29
N LEU A 81 0.69 8.26 -0.24
CA LEU A 81 0.64 6.81 -0.44
C LEU A 81 1.77 6.37 -1.38
N THR A 82 1.92 7.03 -2.52
CA THR A 82 2.95 6.71 -3.52
C THR A 82 4.35 6.88 -2.94
N ALA A 83 4.60 8.00 -2.27
CA ALA A 83 5.90 8.29 -1.67
C ALA A 83 6.25 7.28 -0.56
N TYR A 84 5.29 6.95 0.30
CA TYR A 84 5.51 6.01 1.38
C TYR A 84 5.71 4.58 0.87
N THR A 85 4.93 4.12 -0.10
CA THR A 85 5.11 2.82 -0.75
C THR A 85 6.50 2.68 -1.35
N LYS A 86 6.97 3.70 -2.09
CA LYS A 86 8.33 3.72 -2.64
C LYS A 86 9.42 3.68 -1.56
N ALA A 87 9.19 4.33 -0.42
CA ALA A 87 10.12 4.26 0.71
C ALA A 87 10.18 2.84 1.31
N VAL A 88 9.05 2.14 1.39
CA VAL A 88 8.98 0.75 1.88
C VAL A 88 9.67 -0.22 0.92
N GLU A 89 9.48 -0.05 -0.40
CA GLU A 89 10.23 -0.80 -1.44
C GLU A 89 11.75 -0.65 -1.31
N GLY A 90 12.19 0.51 -0.81
CA GLY A 90 13.61 0.79 -0.52
C GLY A 90 14.14 0.18 0.79
N SER A 91 13.26 -0.32 1.65
CA SER A 91 13.55 -0.68 3.04
C SER A 91 13.81 -2.17 3.24
N ALA A 92 14.17 -2.54 4.47
CA ALA A 92 14.30 -3.95 4.88
C ALA A 92 12.98 -4.72 4.88
N ALA A 93 11.82 -4.06 4.78
CA ALA A 93 10.54 -4.75 4.65
C ALA A 93 10.40 -5.46 3.28
N CYS A 94 11.05 -4.92 2.24
CA CYS A 94 11.07 -5.47 0.88
C CYS A 94 12.42 -6.08 0.48
N ARG A 95 13.35 -6.16 1.42
CA ARG A 95 14.68 -6.71 1.19
C ARG A 95 15.02 -7.57 2.39
N GLU A 96 15.10 -8.88 2.19
CA GLU A 96 15.73 -9.71 3.20
C GLU A 96 17.12 -9.13 3.52
N PRO A 97 17.46 -8.93 4.80
CA PRO A 97 18.84 -8.62 5.15
C PRO A 97 19.69 -9.76 4.59
N ALA A 98 20.73 -9.43 3.81
CA ALA A 98 21.64 -10.43 3.29
C ALA A 98 22.05 -11.37 4.44
N ALA A 99 21.70 -12.65 4.32
CA ALA A 99 22.03 -13.63 5.33
C ALA A 99 23.56 -13.70 5.48
N GLY A 100 24.08 -13.12 6.56
CA GLY A 100 25.50 -13.14 6.91
C GLY A 100 26.19 -11.77 6.78
N SER A 101 26.35 -11.10 7.93
CA SER A 101 27.48 -10.20 8.21
C SER A 101 28.17 -10.69 9.48
#